data_AF-A0A914NX21-F1
#
_entry.id   AF-A0A914NX21-F1
#
_cell.length_a   1.000
_cell.length_b   1.000
_cell.length_c   1.000
_cell.angle_alpha   90.00
_cell.angle_beta   90.00
_cell.angle_gamma   90.00
#
_symmetry.space_group_name_H-M   'P 1'
#
loop_
_entity.id
_entity.type
_entity.pdbx_description
1 polymer ?
#
loop_
_entity_poly.entity_id
_entity_poly.type
_entity_poly.pdbx_seq_one_letter_code
_entity_poly.pdbx_strand_id
1 'polypeptide(L)'
;MTFDIVGSLPTPDPPALSKPWHQSVNKDLRNHIVGKIVKEIFPSIDSAAMQDQRIKDLILYARKVEKERFETASDKEEYYYLLAEHIYKIRKYLQEKKNRRLEQSQRSGDDPSLPSL
;
A
#
# COMPACT_ATOMS: atom_id res chain seq x y z
N MET A 1 -12.65 -15.37 -3.41
CA MET A 1 -12.14 -15.44 -2.02
C MET A 1 -10.89 -14.59 -1.95
N THR A 2 -10.90 -13.52 -1.16
CA THR A 2 -9.73 -12.64 -0.98
C THR A 2 -8.71 -13.35 -0.10
N PHE A 3 -7.45 -13.40 -0.52
CA PHE A 3 -6.39 -14.02 0.26
C PHE A 3 -6.00 -13.12 1.46
N ASP A 4 -5.79 -13.73 2.63
CA ASP A 4 -5.39 -13.02 3.84
C ASP A 4 -3.88 -12.89 3.93
N ILE A 5 -3.37 -11.84 3.28
CA ILE A 5 -1.94 -11.46 3.27
C ILE A 5 -1.37 -11.44 4.71
N VAL A 6 -2.14 -10.92 5.68
CA VAL A 6 -1.71 -10.72 7.07
C VAL A 6 -1.24 -12.02 7.74
N GLY A 7 -1.89 -13.16 7.46
CA GLY A 7 -1.52 -14.45 8.06
C GLY A 7 -0.23 -15.06 7.49
N SER A 8 0.23 -14.57 6.33
CA SER A 8 1.44 -15.04 5.65
C SER A 8 2.67 -14.15 5.91
N LEU A 9 2.49 -13.01 6.58
CA LEU A 9 3.59 -12.08 6.82
C LEU A 9 4.47 -12.54 8.00
N PRO A 10 5.81 -12.54 7.85
CA PRO A 10 6.70 -12.83 8.96
C PRO A 10 6.58 -11.75 10.05
N THR A 11 7.07 -12.04 11.26
CA THR A 11 7.05 -11.08 12.37
C THR A 11 7.65 -9.73 11.96
N PRO A 12 7.04 -8.59 12.34
CA PRO A 12 7.54 -7.26 11.97
C PRO A 12 8.90 -7.00 12.60
N ASP A 13 9.71 -6.20 11.92
CA ASP A 13 11.06 -5.87 12.37
C ASP A 13 11.02 -5.09 13.71
N PRO A 14 11.87 -5.44 14.68
CA PRO A 14 11.90 -4.75 15.97
C PRO A 14 12.35 -3.29 15.79
N PRO A 15 11.82 -2.35 16.61
CA PRO A 15 12.30 -0.98 16.60
C PRO A 15 13.73 -0.89 17.16
N ALA A 16 14.53 0.04 16.65
CA ALA A 16 15.85 0.34 17.17
C ALA A 16 15.79 1.00 18.56
N LEU A 17 14.77 1.82 18.80
CA LEU A 17 14.50 2.47 20.08
C LEU A 17 13.07 2.15 20.52
N SER A 18 12.93 1.58 21.71
CA SER A 18 11.60 1.29 22.28
C SER A 18 11.04 2.52 22.97
N LYS A 19 9.81 2.90 22.61
CA LYS A 19 9.03 3.97 23.26
C LYS A 19 7.92 3.35 24.12
N PRO A 20 7.47 4.01 25.21
CA PRO A 20 6.44 3.44 26.09
C PRO A 20 5.16 3.02 25.36
N TRP A 21 4.72 3.81 24.38
CA TRP A 21 3.51 3.52 23.61
C TRP A 21 3.64 2.30 22.70
N HIS A 22 4.85 1.85 22.35
CA HIS A 22 5.09 0.68 21.50
C HIS A 22 4.49 -0.60 22.08
N GLN A 23 4.41 -0.72 23.41
CA GLN A 23 3.81 -1.88 24.09
C GLN A 23 2.30 -1.97 23.84
N SER A 24 1.65 -0.85 23.52
CA SER A 24 0.22 -0.79 23.22
C SER A 24 -0.13 -1.17 21.77
N VAL A 25 0.89 -1.42 20.93
CA VAL A 25 0.77 -1.78 19.52
C VAL A 25 1.46 -3.12 19.31
N ASN A 26 0.65 -4.18 19.23
CA ASN A 26 1.18 -5.53 19.05
C ASN A 26 1.64 -5.80 17.60
N LYS A 27 2.35 -6.91 17.42
CA LYS A 27 2.93 -7.31 16.13
C LYS A 27 1.88 -7.58 15.06
N ASP A 28 0.73 -8.14 15.45
CA ASP A 28 -0.35 -8.46 14.51
C ASP A 28 -0.97 -7.20 13.91
N LEU A 29 -1.14 -6.16 14.72
CA LEU A 29 -1.59 -4.86 14.25
C LEU A 29 -0.60 -4.24 13.27
N ARG A 30 0.70 -4.30 13.56
CA ARG A 30 1.75 -3.81 12.62
C ARG A 30 1.70 -4.57 11.30
N ASN A 31 1.55 -5.90 11.34
CA ASN A 31 1.39 -6.72 10.13
C ASN A 31 0.10 -6.41 9.36
N HIS A 32 -1.00 -6.13 10.07
CA HIS A 32 -2.26 -5.75 9.45
C HIS A 32 -2.14 -4.42 8.69
N ILE A 33 -1.41 -3.45 9.25
CA ILE A 33 -1.14 -2.16 8.62
C ILE A 33 -0.32 -2.34 7.33
N VAL A 34 0.75 -3.13 7.37
CA VAL A 34 1.54 -3.48 6.18
C VAL A 34 0.65 -4.11 5.11
N GLY A 35 -0.20 -5.06 5.50
CA GLY A 35 -1.15 -5.70 4.60
C GLY A 35 -2.12 -4.70 3.97
N LYS A 36 -2.59 -3.70 4.73
CA LYS A 36 -3.44 -2.61 4.20
C LYS A 36 -2.71 -1.79 3.13
N ILE A 37 -1.49 -1.34 3.40
CA ILE A 37 -0.67 -0.57 2.43
C ILE A 37 -0.52 -1.34 1.11
N VAL A 38 -0.21 -2.63 1.20
CA VAL A 38 -0.04 -3.51 0.04
C VAL A 38 -1.35 -3.66 -0.75
N LYS A 39 -2.49 -3.84 -0.05
CA LYS A 39 -3.81 -3.94 -0.68
C LYS A 39 -4.26 -2.65 -1.36
N GLU A 40 -3.83 -1.48 -0.89
CA GLU A 40 -4.14 -0.22 -1.58
C GLU A 40 -3.48 -0.11 -2.95
N ILE A 41 -2.30 -0.73 -3.10
CA ILE A 41 -1.56 -0.73 -4.36
C ILE A 41 -2.07 -1.84 -5.28
N PHE A 42 -2.30 -3.02 -4.71
CA PHE A 42 -2.76 -4.20 -5.44
C PHE A 42 -3.97 -4.82 -4.72
N PRO A 43 -5.20 -4.35 -5.03
CA PRO A 43 -6.41 -4.82 -4.34
C PRO A 43 -6.75 -6.29 -4.61
N SER A 44 -6.21 -6.87 -5.69
CA SER A 44 -6.48 -8.25 -6.13
C SER A 44 -5.23 -9.13 -6.09
N ILE A 45 -4.47 -9.11 -4.99
CA ILE A 45 -3.39 -10.08 -4.76
C ILE A 45 -4.01 -11.45 -4.46
N ASP A 46 -3.77 -12.41 -5.33
CA ASP A 46 -4.05 -13.83 -5.07
C ASP A 46 -2.83 -14.54 -4.46
N SER A 47 -2.98 -15.81 -4.07
CA SER A 47 -1.89 -16.57 -3.43
C SER A 47 -0.70 -16.83 -4.35
N ALA A 48 -0.91 -16.87 -5.68
CA ALA A 48 0.16 -17.12 -6.64
C ALA A 48 1.02 -15.86 -6.82
N ALA A 49 0.39 -14.68 -6.84
CA ALA A 49 1.08 -13.39 -6.88
C ALA A 49 1.97 -13.16 -5.65
N MET A 50 1.71 -13.81 -4.51
CA MET A 50 2.59 -13.74 -3.34
C MET A 50 3.98 -14.34 -3.57
N GLN A 51 4.13 -15.22 -4.57
CA GLN A 51 5.42 -15.76 -4.95
C GLN A 51 6.22 -14.83 -5.87
N ASP A 52 5.57 -13.85 -6.49
CA ASP A 52 6.20 -12.87 -7.37
C ASP A 52 7.16 -11.97 -6.57
N GLN A 53 8.38 -11.84 -7.08
CA GLN A 53 9.43 -11.05 -6.45
C GLN A 53 9.02 -9.59 -6.25
N ARG A 54 8.27 -9.01 -7.18
CA ARG A 54 7.81 -7.61 -7.10
C ARG A 54 6.85 -7.40 -5.93
N ILE A 55 6.02 -8.40 -5.65
CA ILE A 55 5.11 -8.34 -4.50
C ILE A 55 5.88 -8.50 -3.19
N LYS A 56 6.88 -9.39 -3.16
CA LYS A 56 7.80 -9.54 -2.01
C LYS A 56 8.57 -8.24 -1.74
N ASP A 57 9.10 -7.60 -2.78
CA ASP A 57 9.82 -6.33 -2.67
C ASP A 57 8.89 -5.20 -2.19
N LEU A 58 7.64 -5.18 -2.65
CA LEU A 58 6.65 -4.22 -2.16
C LEU A 58 6.33 -4.43 -0.68
N ILE A 59 6.13 -5.68 -0.24
CA ILE A 59 5.92 -6.01 1.17
C ILE A 59 7.11 -5.54 2.00
N LEU A 60 8.34 -5.80 1.53
CA LEU A 60 9.56 -5.35 2.22
C LEU A 60 9.61 -3.82 2.34
N TYR A 61 9.26 -3.11 1.28
CA TYR A 61 9.18 -1.65 1.29
C TYR A 61 8.11 -1.16 2.29
N ALA A 62 6.90 -1.72 2.24
CA ALA A 62 5.81 -1.36 3.14
C ALA A 62 6.17 -1.59 4.62
N ARG A 63 6.92 -2.66 4.93
CA ARG A 63 7.47 -2.91 6.27
C ARG A 63 8.47 -1.85 6.71
N LYS A 64 9.37 -1.42 5.82
CA LYS A 64 10.33 -0.36 6.13
C LYS A 64 9.62 0.96 6.42
N VAL A 65 8.63 1.32 5.60
CA VAL A 65 7.80 2.51 5.80
C VAL A 65 7.05 2.45 7.13
N GLU A 66 6.41 1.32 7.42
CA GLU A 66 5.69 1.13 8.67
C GLU A 66 6.62 1.23 9.89
N LYS A 67 7.79 0.56 9.83
CA LYS A 67 8.80 0.62 10.89
C LYS A 67 9.31 2.04 11.11
N GLU A 68 9.63 2.77 10.04
CA GLU A 68 10.08 4.16 10.14
C GLU A 68 9.04 5.00 10.88
N ARG A 69 7.75 4.87 10.53
CA ARG A 69 6.67 5.58 11.24
C ARG A 69 6.51 5.13 12.68
N PHE A 70 6.67 3.84 12.95
CA PHE A 70 6.63 3.30 14.31
C PHE A 70 7.76 3.86 15.18
N GLU A 71 8.94 4.08 14.61
CA GLU A 71 10.10 4.65 15.31
C GLU A 71 10.04 6.17 15.45
N THR A 72 9.55 6.89 14.43
CA THR A 72 9.53 8.35 14.44
C THR A 72 8.39 8.92 15.28
N ALA A 73 7.22 8.28 15.30
CA ALA A 73 6.04 8.79 15.99
C ALA A 73 6.24 8.94 17.51
N SER A 74 5.76 10.03 18.07
CA SER A 74 5.86 10.40 19.48
C SER A 74 4.91 9.58 20.34
N ASP A 75 3.73 9.27 19.80
CA ASP A 75 2.67 8.49 20.43
C ASP A 75 1.94 7.58 19.42
N LYS A 76 0.93 6.86 19.91
CA LYS A 76 0.16 5.89 19.15
C LYS A 76 -0.73 6.56 18.10
N GLU A 77 -1.30 7.72 18.45
CA GLU A 77 -2.20 8.51 17.63
C GLU A 77 -1.46 9.07 16.41
N GLU A 78 -0.28 9.66 16.62
CA GLU A 78 0.60 10.16 15.56
C GLU A 78 1.04 9.02 14.63
N TYR A 79 1.39 7.85 15.19
CA TYR A 79 1.70 6.67 14.39
C TYR A 79 0.57 6.30 13.42
N TYR A 80 -0.67 6.24 13.90
CA TYR A 80 -1.82 5.95 13.02
C TYR A 80 -2.11 7.06 12.03
N TYR A 81 -2.00 8.32 12.46
CA TYR A 81 -2.22 9.47 11.58
C TYR A 81 -1.25 9.46 10.41
N LEU A 82 0.05 9.27 10.66
CA LEU A 82 1.07 9.24 9.62
C LEU A 82 0.88 8.07 8.64
N LEU A 83 0.42 6.91 9.13
CA LEU A 83 0.11 5.76 8.28
C LEU A 83 -1.13 5.99 7.42
N ALA A 84 -2.19 6.57 7.98
CA ALA A 84 -3.40 6.92 7.25
C ALA A 84 -3.08 7.96 6.15
N GLU A 85 -2.25 8.94 6.46
CA GLU A 85 -1.76 9.92 5.49
C GLU A 85 -1.00 9.24 4.34
N HIS A 86 -0.13 8.27 4.65
CA HIS A 86 0.63 7.52 3.64
C HIS A 86 -0.29 6.70 2.73
N ILE A 87 -1.24 5.95 3.30
CA ILE A 87 -2.24 5.17 2.56
C ILE A 87 -3.08 6.09 1.67
N TYR A 88 -3.50 7.26 2.17
CA TYR A 88 -4.26 8.23 1.39
C TYR A 88 -3.46 8.76 0.20
N LYS A 89 -2.19 9.12 0.41
CA LYS A 89 -1.30 9.59 -0.67
C LYS A 89 -1.13 8.53 -1.77
N ILE A 90 -0.96 7.26 -1.38
CA ILE A 90 -0.91 6.13 -2.33
C ILE A 90 -2.20 6.02 -3.13
N ARG A 91 -3.36 5.97 -2.47
CA ARG A 91 -4.68 5.89 -3.11
C ARG A 91 -4.88 7.02 -4.11
N LYS A 92 -4.61 8.25 -3.68
CA LYS A 92 -4.76 9.46 -4.50
C LYS A 92 -3.87 9.39 -5.74
N TYR A 93 -2.59 9.04 -5.58
CA TYR A 93 -1.65 8.91 -6.70
C TYR A 93 -2.11 7.86 -7.72
N LEU A 94 -2.61 6.71 -7.26
CA LEU A 94 -3.11 5.65 -8.13
C LEU A 94 -4.39 6.06 -8.87
N GLN A 95 -5.31 6.74 -8.19
CA GLN A 95 -6.53 7.27 -8.80
C GLN A 95 -6.23 8.31 -9.88
N GLU A 96 -5.33 9.27 -9.62
CA GLU A 96 -4.90 10.26 -10.61
C GLU A 96 -4.24 9.60 -11.83
N LYS A 97 -3.44 8.56 -11.61
CA LYS A 97 -2.82 7.78 -12.70
C LYS A 97 -3.86 7.03 -13.54
N LYS A 98 -4.93 6.53 -12.93
CA LYS A 98 -6.06 5.90 -13.63
C LYS A 98 -6.83 6.92 -14.48
N ASN A 99 -7.13 8.09 -13.92
CA ASN A 99 -7.87 9.15 -14.63
C ASN A 99 -7.12 9.64 -15.86
N ARG A 100 -5.80 9.91 -15.74
CA ARG A 100 -4.96 10.30 -16.88
C ARG A 100 -4.99 9.29 -18.03
N ARG A 101 -5.02 7.99 -17.71
CA ARG A 101 -5.13 6.92 -18.74
C ARG A 101 -6.48 6.95 -19.44
N LEU A 102 -7.57 7.15 -18.72
CA LEU A 102 -8.91 7.27 -19.32
C LEU A 102 -9.01 8.49 -20.24
N GLU A 103 -8.53 9.65 -19.80
CA GLU A 103 -8.54 10.89 -20.59
C GLU A 103 -7.72 10.75 -21.89
N GLN A 104 -6.57 10.07 -21.82
CA GLN A 104 -5.74 9.83 -22.99
C GLN A 104 -6.36 8.81 -23.96
N SER A 105 -7.05 7.78 -23.46
CA SER A 105 -7.81 6.84 -24.30
C SER A 105 -9.03 7.48 -24.95
N GLN A 106 -9.65 8.50 -24.34
CA GLN A 106 -10.78 9.22 -24.94
C GLN A 106 -10.32 10.20 -26.03
N ARG A 107 -9.16 10.83 -25.89
CA ARG A 107 -8.61 11.76 -26.91
C ARG A 107 -8.08 11.09 -28.18
N SER A 108 -7.86 9.78 -28.18
CA SER A 108 -7.43 9.01 -29.36
C SER A 108 -8.58 8.30 -30.08
N GLY A 109 -9.84 8.54 -29.70
CA GLY A 109 -11.04 7.93 -30.28
C GLY A 109 -11.85 8.81 -31.24
N ASP A 110 -11.45 10.05 -31.47
CA ASP A 110 -12.08 10.97 -32.44
C ASP A 110 -11.10 11.23 -33.61
N ASP A 111 -11.08 10.32 -34.59
CA ASP A 111 -10.65 10.65 -35.95
C ASP A 111 -11.84 10.46 -36.91
N PRO A 112 -12.60 11.53 -37.24
CA PRO A 112 -13.71 11.47 -38.19
C PRO A 112 -13.22 11.60 -39.65
N SER A 113 -12.22 10.81 -40.04
CA SER A 113 -11.56 10.95 -41.35
C SER A 113 -11.68 9.69 -42.22
N LEU A 114 -12.88 9.39 -42.74
CA LEU A 114 -13.00 8.63 -43.99
C LEU A 114 -14.13 9.20 -44.86
N PRO A 115 -13.83 9.71 -46.08
CA PRO A 115 -14.85 10.11 -47.04
C PRO A 115 -15.43 8.85 -47.69
N SER A 116 -16.75 8.73 -47.70
CA SER A 116 -17.46 7.73 -48.50
C SER A 116 -17.46 8.16 -49.98
N LEU A 117 -16.96 7.24 -50.84
CA LEU A 117 -17.01 7.26 -52.31
C LEU A 117 -18.42 7.51 -52.85
#